data_AF-A0A172TWQ7-F1
#
_entry.id   AF-A0A172TWQ7-F1
#
_cell.length_a   1.000
_cell.length_b   1.000
_cell.length_c   1.000
_cell.angle_alpha   90.00
_cell.angle_beta   90.00
_cell.angle_gamma   90.00
#
_symmetry.space_group_name_H-M   'P 1'
#
loop_
_entity.id
_entity.type
_entity.pdbx_description
1 polymer ?
#
loop_
_entity_poly.entity_id
_entity_poly.type
_entity_poly.pdbx_seq_one_letter_code
_entity_poly.pdbx_strand_id
1 'polypeptide(L)'
;MHQYYVYIVTNPERTVFYTGVTNDLEQRIIEHYLNKGRRKTFAGKYYCYNLIFYEAFQYINNAIAREKEIKGWNRKKKLTLIEAVNPSLTFFNAQLFDGWPPKEITTR
;
A
#
# COMPACT_ATOMS: atom_id res chain seq x y z
N MET A 1 0.60 -12.64 -19.54
CA MET A 1 -0.06 -12.88 -18.24
C MET A 1 -0.15 -11.55 -17.52
N HIS A 2 -1.28 -11.25 -16.86
CA HIS A 2 -1.44 -10.02 -16.08
C HIS A 2 -1.21 -10.32 -14.60
N GLN A 3 -0.54 -9.39 -13.90
CA GLN A 3 -0.32 -9.46 -12.47
C GLN A 3 -1.15 -8.38 -11.78
N TYR A 4 -1.84 -8.77 -10.72
CA TYR A 4 -2.58 -7.87 -9.85
C TYR A 4 -2.06 -8.01 -8.43
N TYR A 5 -2.12 -6.93 -7.67
CA TYR A 5 -1.60 -6.86 -6.32
C TYR A 5 -2.67 -6.35 -5.39
N VAL A 6 -2.91 -7.07 -4.31
CA VAL A 6 -3.55 -6.50 -3.11
C VAL A 6 -2.43 -5.98 -2.22
N TYR A 7 -2.56 -4.76 -1.71
CA TYR A 7 -1.52 -4.15 -0.91
C TYR A 7 -2.07 -3.48 0.35
N ILE A 8 -1.22 -3.35 1.36
CA ILE A 8 -1.49 -2.53 2.53
C ILE A 8 -0.37 -1.48 2.68
N VAL A 9 -0.77 -0.21 2.67
CA VAL A 9 0.09 0.91 3.03
C VAL A 9 -0.32 1.51 4.36
N THR A 10 0.64 2.12 5.02
CA THR A 10 0.47 2.78 6.31
C THR A 10 1.13 4.14 6.36
N ASN A 11 0.82 4.89 7.42
CA ASN A 11 1.48 6.16 7.75
C ASN A 11 2.80 5.92 8.47
N PRO A 12 3.69 6.91 8.62
CA PRO A 12 4.97 6.74 9.30
C PRO A 12 4.86 6.11 10.70
N GLU A 13 3.80 6.46 11.43
CA GLU A 13 3.51 5.95 12.79
C GLU A 13 2.88 4.55 12.81
N ARG A 14 2.60 3.93 11.66
CA ARG A 14 1.97 2.59 11.54
C ARG A 14 0.58 2.46 12.19
N THR A 15 -0.12 3.56 12.41
CA THR A 15 -1.42 3.60 13.09
C THR A 15 -2.62 3.50 12.14
N VAL A 16 -2.46 3.89 10.87
CA VAL A 16 -3.54 3.88 9.88
C VAL A 16 -3.20 2.90 8.76
N PHE A 17 -4.12 2.00 8.44
CA PHE A 17 -3.96 1.04 7.33
C PHE A 17 -4.92 1.37 6.19
N TYR A 18 -4.37 1.44 4.99
CA TYR A 18 -5.11 1.52 3.75
C TYR A 18 -4.89 0.23 2.95
N THR A 19 -5.98 -0.40 2.51
CA THR A 19 -5.93 -1.60 1.67
C THR A 19 -6.48 -1.26 0.29
N GLY A 20 -5.77 -1.67 -0.75
CA GLY A 20 -6.21 -1.47 -2.13
C GLY A 20 -5.75 -2.59 -3.06
N VAL A 21 -6.20 -2.50 -4.30
CA VAL A 21 -5.79 -3.38 -5.40
C VAL A 21 -5.22 -2.54 -6.55
N THR A 22 -4.24 -3.07 -7.29
CA THR A 22 -3.64 -2.43 -8.47
C THR A 22 -3.05 -3.48 -9.41
N ASN A 23 -2.88 -3.17 -10.70
CA ASN A 23 -2.09 -3.97 -11.64
C ASN A 23 -0.63 -3.48 -11.75
N ASP A 24 -0.34 -2.32 -11.15
CA ASP A 24 1.00 -1.73 -11.07
C ASP A 24 1.23 -1.25 -9.64
N LEU A 25 2.10 -1.96 -8.91
CA LEU A 25 2.33 -1.71 -7.49
C LEU A 25 3.19 -0.45 -7.31
N GLU A 26 4.29 -0.32 -8.04
CA GLU A 26 5.22 0.81 -7.92
C GLU A 26 4.52 2.14 -8.22
N GLN A 27 3.88 2.24 -9.38
CA GLN A 27 3.18 3.44 -9.81
C GLN A 27 2.12 3.85 -8.78
N ARG A 28 1.37 2.88 -8.24
CA ARG A 28 0.35 3.14 -7.23
C ARG A 28 0.94 3.70 -5.94
N ILE A 29 2.06 3.17 -5.47
CA ILE A 29 2.69 3.63 -4.23
C ILE A 29 3.31 5.03 -4.41
N ILE A 30 3.84 5.33 -5.60
CA ILE A 30 4.26 6.69 -5.99
C ILE A 30 3.08 7.65 -5.94
N GLU A 31 1.91 7.28 -6.49
CA GLU A 31 0.70 8.13 -6.42
C GLU A 31 0.27 8.42 -4.97
N HIS A 32 0.31 7.41 -4.08
CA HIS A 32 0.04 7.62 -2.65
C HIS A 32 1.02 8.62 -2.03
N TYR A 33 2.31 8.53 -2.36
CA TYR A 33 3.34 9.45 -1.89
C TYR A 33 3.16 10.88 -2.42
N LEU A 34 2.88 11.03 -3.71
CA LEU A 34 2.64 12.35 -4.33
C LEU A 34 1.34 13.01 -3.81
N ASN A 35 0.39 12.20 -3.33
CA ASN A 35 -0.82 12.69 -2.68
C ASN A 35 -0.65 13.00 -1.18
N LYS A 36 0.54 12.77 -0.58
CA LYS A 36 0.78 13.03 0.84
C LYS A 36 0.40 14.47 1.23
N GLY A 37 -0.35 14.63 2.32
CA GLY A 37 -0.85 15.92 2.79
C GLY A 37 -2.11 16.44 2.09
N ARG A 38 -2.58 15.82 0.99
CA ARG A 38 -3.83 16.22 0.32
C ARG A 38 -5.05 15.74 1.11
N ARG A 39 -5.61 16.64 1.94
CA ARG A 39 -6.74 16.35 2.86
C ARG A 39 -8.04 15.88 2.17
N LYS A 40 -8.20 16.10 0.86
CA LYS A 40 -9.36 15.66 0.07
C LYS A 40 -9.42 14.14 -0.15
N THR A 41 -8.30 13.44 -0.01
CA THR A 41 -8.22 11.98 -0.17
C THR A 41 -7.88 11.33 1.16
N PHE A 42 -8.39 10.12 1.42
CA PHE A 42 -8.07 9.39 2.64
C PHE A 42 -6.55 9.15 2.76
N ALA A 43 -5.94 8.63 1.71
CA ALA A 43 -4.51 8.34 1.69
C ALA A 43 -3.65 9.58 1.93
N GLY A 44 -3.98 10.70 1.28
CA GLY A 44 -3.27 11.96 1.46
C GLY A 44 -3.48 12.55 2.86
N LYS A 45 -4.72 12.53 3.36
CA LYS A 45 -5.08 13.00 4.72
C LYS A 45 -4.29 12.27 5.81
N TYR A 46 -4.08 10.97 5.65
CA TYR A 46 -3.44 10.12 6.65
C TYR A 46 -1.99 9.74 6.30
N TYR A 47 -1.41 10.30 5.23
CA TYR A 47 -0.02 10.00 4.81
C TYR A 47 0.23 8.50 4.58
N CYS A 48 -0.75 7.78 4.04
CA CYS A 48 -0.66 6.35 3.81
C CYS A 48 0.12 6.04 2.52
N TYR A 49 1.45 6.01 2.59
CA TYR A 49 2.32 5.71 1.44
C TYR A 49 3.43 4.68 1.75
N ASN A 50 3.57 4.24 3.00
CA ASN A 50 4.58 3.25 3.36
C ASN A 50 4.03 1.85 3.14
N LEU A 51 4.54 1.14 2.15
CA LEU A 51 4.14 -0.23 1.82
C LEU A 51 4.68 -1.20 2.87
N ILE A 52 3.79 -1.98 3.47
CA ILE A 52 4.16 -2.96 4.52
C ILE A 52 3.70 -4.39 4.19
N PHE A 53 2.85 -4.56 3.17
CA PHE A 53 2.36 -5.86 2.72
C PHE A 53 1.88 -5.77 1.28
N TYR A 54 2.13 -6.82 0.49
CA TYR A 54 1.47 -7.03 -0.80
C TYR A 54 1.31 -8.53 -1.07
N GLU A 55 0.29 -8.88 -1.84
CA GLU A 55 -0.02 -10.25 -2.26
C GLU A 55 -0.38 -10.22 -3.76
N ALA A 56 0.20 -11.13 -4.54
CA ALA A 56 0.16 -11.10 -5.99
C ALA A 56 -0.82 -12.15 -6.55
N PHE A 57 -1.59 -11.79 -7.58
CA PHE A 57 -2.65 -12.59 -8.17
C PHE A 57 -2.61 -12.55 -9.69
N GLN A 58 -2.89 -13.69 -10.33
CA GLN A 58 -3.05 -13.78 -11.79
C GLN A 58 -4.40 -13.25 -12.28
N TYR A 59 -5.45 -13.38 -11.47
CA TYR A 59 -6.83 -13.02 -11.85
C TYR A 59 -7.33 -11.83 -11.02
N ILE A 60 -7.82 -10.78 -11.68
CA ILE A 60 -8.31 -9.57 -11.03
C ILE A 60 -9.46 -9.86 -10.05
N ASN A 61 -10.35 -10.78 -10.37
CA ASN A 61 -11.47 -11.13 -9.50
C ASN A 61 -11.00 -11.71 -8.15
N ASN A 62 -9.91 -12.49 -8.16
CA ASN A 62 -9.33 -13.03 -6.93
C ASN A 62 -8.72 -11.90 -6.08
N ALA A 63 -7.99 -10.98 -6.72
CA ALA A 63 -7.42 -9.81 -6.04
C ALA A 63 -8.52 -8.92 -5.43
N ILE A 64 -9.61 -8.66 -6.16
CA ILE A 64 -10.76 -7.87 -5.66
C ILE A 64 -11.45 -8.59 -4.50
N ALA A 65 -11.68 -9.90 -4.59
CA ALA A 65 -12.28 -10.67 -3.51
C ALA A 65 -11.41 -10.61 -2.25
N ARG A 66 -10.10 -10.77 -2.40
CA ARG A 66 -9.14 -10.67 -1.30
C ARG A 66 -9.08 -9.26 -0.69
N GLU A 67 -9.11 -8.22 -1.52
CA GLU A 67 -9.16 -6.82 -1.05
C GLU A 67 -10.40 -6.56 -0.20
N LYS A 68 -11.58 -7.01 -0.65
CA LYS A 68 -12.83 -6.90 0.10
C LYS A 68 -12.78 -7.64 1.44
N GLU A 69 -12.25 -8.86 1.42
CA GLU A 69 -12.06 -9.67 2.63
C GLU A 69 -11.18 -8.93 3.65
N ILE A 70 -10.00 -8.48 3.24
CA ILE A 70 -9.06 -7.78 4.11
C ILE A 70 -9.67 -6.47 4.61
N LYS A 71 -10.36 -5.70 3.77
CA LYS A 71 -11.01 -4.44 4.18
C LYS A 71 -11.98 -4.65 5.34
N GLY A 72 -12.78 -5.72 5.30
CA GLY A 72 -13.74 -6.08 6.35
C GLY A 72 -13.12 -6.57 7.66
N TRP A 73 -11.81 -6.81 7.71
CA TRP A 73 -11.15 -7.26 8.93
C TRP A 73 -10.88 -6.13 9.93
N ASN A 74 -10.91 -6.49 11.21
CA ASN A 74 -10.40 -5.66 12.28
C ASN A 74 -8.87 -5.49 12.19
N ARG A 75 -8.35 -4.50 12.93
CA ARG A 75 -6.92 -4.16 12.93
C ARG A 75 -6.03 -5.34 13.34
N LYS A 76 -6.42 -6.10 14.37
CA LYS A 76 -5.64 -7.24 14.87
C LYS A 76 -5.41 -8.29 13.78
N LYS A 77 -6.45 -8.67 13.05
CA LYS A 77 -6.36 -9.67 11.99
C LYS A 77 -5.52 -9.17 10.79
N LYS A 78 -5.63 -7.88 10.43
CA LYS A 78 -4.74 -7.26 9.43
C LYS A 78 -3.28 -7.30 9.88
N LEU A 79 -3.02 -6.97 11.15
CA LEU A 79 -1.68 -6.99 11.72
C LEU A 79 -1.07 -8.40 11.68
N THR A 80 -1.83 -9.41 12.10
CA THR A 80 -1.38 -10.82 12.01
C THR A 80 -1.05 -11.24 10.58
N LEU A 81 -1.83 -10.81 9.58
CA LEU A 81 -1.52 -11.08 8.16
C LEU A 81 -0.19 -10.42 7.75
N ILE A 82 0.03 -9.16 8.14
CA ILE A 82 1.24 -8.42 7.81
C ILE A 82 2.45 -9.06 8.50
N GLU A 83 2.36 -9.34 9.81
CA GLU A 83 3.44 -9.89 10.62
C GLU A 83 3.89 -11.29 10.17
N ALA A 84 2.99 -12.05 9.54
CA ALA A 84 3.33 -13.36 8.97
C ALA A 84 4.39 -13.28 7.85
N VAL A 85 4.52 -12.13 7.17
CA VAL A 85 5.50 -11.90 6.08
C VAL A 85 6.47 -10.75 6.37
N ASN A 86 6.10 -9.82 7.25
CA ASN A 86 6.86 -8.63 7.61
C ASN A 86 6.79 -8.41 9.14
N PRO A 87 7.42 -9.30 9.95
CA PRO A 87 7.31 -9.27 11.41
C PRO A 87 7.86 -7.98 12.03
N SER A 88 8.82 -7.33 11.35
CA SER A 88 9.43 -6.07 11.80
C SER A 88 8.68 -4.83 11.31
N LEU A 89 7.59 -4.98 10.54
CA LEU A 89 6.83 -3.88 9.94
C LEU A 89 7.73 -2.87 9.21
N THR A 90 8.74 -3.39 8.51
CA THR A 90 9.64 -2.57 7.70
C THR A 90 8.90 -2.03 6.47
N PHE A 91 9.35 -0.90 5.95
CA PHE A 91 8.77 -0.31 4.75
C PHE A 91 9.46 -0.90 3.53
N PHE A 92 8.69 -1.55 2.67
CA PHE A 92 9.20 -2.21 1.47
C PHE A 92 9.52 -1.25 0.32
N ASN A 93 9.14 0.02 0.42
CA ASN A 93 9.26 0.98 -0.67
C ASN A 93 10.69 1.05 -1.26
N ALA A 94 11.70 1.27 -0.43
CA ALA A 94 13.09 1.36 -0.89
C ALA A 94 13.72 -0.01 -1.21
N GLN A 95 13.07 -1.10 -0.82
CA GLN A 95 13.52 -2.46 -1.12
C GLN A 95 12.99 -2.93 -2.49
N LEU A 96 11.82 -2.42 -2.90
CA LEU A 96 11.12 -2.85 -4.11
C LEU A 96 11.18 -1.83 -5.26
N PHE A 97 11.37 -0.54 -4.96
CA PHE A 97 11.30 0.53 -5.96
C PHE A 97 12.62 1.28 -6.01
N ASP A 98 13.21 1.32 -7.21
CA ASP A 98 14.44 2.05 -7.44
C ASP A 98 14.19 3.56 -7.34
N GLY A 99 15.07 4.27 -6.63
CA GLY A 99 14.96 5.73 -6.50
C GLY A 99 13.83 6.20 -5.60
N TRP A 100 13.38 5.39 -4.64
CA TRP A 100 12.46 5.82 -3.58
C TRP A 100 13.17 6.67 -2.50
N PRO A 101 12.55 7.77 -2.00
CA PRO A 101 11.27 8.34 -2.45
C PRO A 101 11.40 9.01 -3.82
N PRO A 102 10.33 8.99 -4.64
CA PRO A 102 10.36 9.62 -5.95
C PRO A 102 10.69 11.11 -5.82
N LYS A 103 11.56 11.61 -6.69
CA LYS A 103 11.92 13.04 -6.72
C LYS A 103 10.64 13.86 -6.82
N GLU A 104 10.47 14.82 -5.91
CA GLU A 104 9.34 15.74 -6.00
C GLU A 104 9.47 16.52 -7.32
N ILE A 105 8.50 16.34 -8.22
CA ILE A 105 8.40 17.19 -9.41
C ILE A 105 8.07 18.58 -8.86
N THR A 106 9.09 19.42 -8.74
CA THR A 106 8.91 20.83 -8.41
C THR A 106 8.28 21.48 -9.62
N THR A 107 6.95 21.49 -9.69
CA THR A 107 6.25 22.32 -10.68
C THR A 107 6.56 23.76 -10.29
N ARG A 108 7.45 24.40 -11.06
CA ARG A 108 7.61 25.86 -11.06
C ARG A 108 6.35 26.52 -11.59
#